data_AF-A0A0F2P9Y0-F1
#
_entry.id   AF-A0A0F2P9Y0-F1
#
_cell.length_a   1.000
_cell.length_b   1.000
_cell.length_c   1.000
_cell.angle_alpha   90.00
_cell.angle_beta   90.00
_cell.angle_gamma   90.00
#
_symmetry.space_group_name_H-M   'P 1'
#
loop_
_entity.id
_entity.type
_entity.pdbx_description
1 polymer ?
#
loop_
_entity_poly.entity_id
_entity_poly.type
_entity_poly.pdbx_seq_one_letter_code
_entity_poly.pdbx_strand_id
1 'polypeptide(L)'
;MEFGLLLFVLIVILLIVLSTRERLRLMYRRDKEWDVIGEAKSSPMSRALTGLVGTAGGIYLSLVLMQTFLELELPPNVQMGSIALEPLAAASIAIALLQPFAMRFVSLARRRR
;
A
#
# COMPACT_ATOMS: atom_id res chain seq x y z
N MET A 1 18.02 -22.05 -1.15
CA MET A 1 17.72 -20.68 -0.66
C MET A 1 17.06 -19.81 -1.74
N GLU A 2 17.37 -19.97 -3.02
CA GLU A 2 16.78 -19.17 -4.11
C GLU A 2 15.26 -19.36 -4.31
N PHE A 3 14.76 -20.59 -4.12
CA PHE A 3 13.32 -20.88 -4.26
C PHE A 3 12.44 -20.11 -3.27
N GLY A 4 12.88 -19.96 -2.02
CA GLY A 4 12.14 -19.21 -1.00
C GLY A 4 12.07 -17.72 -1.29
N LEU A 5 13.16 -17.15 -1.83
CA LEU A 5 13.20 -15.75 -2.25
C LEU A 5 12.29 -15.50 -3.46
N LEU A 6 12.33 -16.38 -4.46
CA LEU A 6 11.43 -16.33 -5.61
C LEU A 6 9.95 -16.39 -5.20
N LEU A 7 9.60 -17.30 -4.29
CA LEU A 7 8.25 -17.42 -3.76
C LEU A 7 7.82 -16.14 -3.02
N PHE A 8 8.69 -15.58 -2.18
CA PHE A 8 8.42 -14.34 -1.46
C PHE A 8 8.16 -13.16 -2.39
N VAL A 9 9.03 -12.96 -3.39
CA VAL A 9 8.87 -11.90 -4.39
C VAL A 9 7.56 -12.07 -5.16
N LEU A 10 7.22 -13.30 -5.55
CA LEU A 10 5.96 -13.59 -6.24
C LEU A 10 4.74 -13.23 -5.37
N ILE A 11 4.77 -13.55 -4.08
CA ILE A 11 3.71 -13.20 -3.12
C ILE A 11 3.58 -11.68 -2.99
N VAL A 12 4.71 -10.96 -2.85
CA VAL A 12 4.69 -9.50 -2.76
C VAL A 12 4.12 -8.86 -4.03
N ILE A 13 4.53 -9.34 -5.21
CA ILE A 13 3.97 -8.88 -6.49
C ILE A 13 2.47 -9.16 -6.55
N LEU A 14 2.03 -10.37 -6.16
CA LEU A 14 0.62 -10.73 -6.12
C LEU A 14 -0.18 -9.79 -5.21
N LEU A 15 0.33 -9.48 -4.01
CA LEU A 15 -0.31 -8.55 -3.08
C LEU A 15 -0.39 -7.13 -3.64
N ILE A 16 0.66 -6.64 -4.30
CA ILE A 16 0.66 -5.35 -4.98
C ILE A 16 -0.39 -5.33 -6.08
N VAL A 17 -0.47 -6.38 -6.91
CA VAL A 17 -1.46 -6.50 -7.98
C VAL A 17 -2.88 -6.51 -7.41
N LEU A 18 -3.14 -7.28 -6.35
CA LEU A 18 -4.45 -7.35 -5.69
C LEU A 18 -4.84 -6.00 -5.07
N SER A 19 -3.92 -5.34 -4.36
CA SER A 19 -4.15 -4.02 -3.77
C SER A 19 -4.45 -2.97 -4.84
N THR A 20 -3.69 -2.98 -5.93
CA THR A 20 -3.89 -2.08 -7.08
C THR A 20 -5.24 -2.33 -7.75
N ARG A 21 -5.63 -3.60 -7.96
CA ARG A 21 -6.95 -3.97 -8.50
C ARG A 21 -8.10 -3.50 -7.63
N GLU A 22 -7.98 -3.60 -6.30
CA GLU A 22 -9.04 -3.12 -5.40
C GLU A 22 -9.11 -1.59 -5.38
N ARG A 23 -7.96 -0.89 -5.40
CA ARG A 23 -7.90 0.58 -5.55
C ARG A 23 -8.58 1.03 -6.85
N LEU A 24 -8.30 0.35 -7.96
CA LEU A 24 -8.97 0.56 -9.25
C LEU A 24 -10.49 0.38 -9.15
N ARG A 25 -10.95 -0.70 -8.53
CA ARG A 25 -12.38 -0.98 -8.35
C ARG A 25 -13.08 0.11 -7.53
N LEU A 26 -12.43 0.60 -6.47
CA LEU A 26 -12.94 1.70 -5.66
C LEU A 26 -12.96 3.02 -6.43
N MET A 27 -11.92 3.31 -7.24
CA MET A 27 -11.89 4.47 -8.13
C MET A 27 -13.02 4.41 -9.17
N TYR A 28 -13.22 3.29 -9.87
CA TYR A 28 -14.32 3.14 -10.83
C TYR A 28 -15.71 3.31 -10.22
N ARG A 29 -15.91 2.96 -8.93
CA ARG A 29 -17.18 3.20 -8.24
C ARG A 29 -17.41 4.67 -7.88
N ARG A 30 -16.34 5.45 -7.71
CA ARG A 30 -16.39 6.90 -7.48
C ARG A 30 -16.45 7.70 -8.79
N ASP A 31 -15.70 7.29 -9.80
CA ASP A 31 -15.62 7.98 -11.10
C ASP A 31 -16.91 7.86 -11.92
N LYS A 32 -17.83 6.93 -11.58
CA LYS A 32 -19.16 6.86 -12.19
C LYS A 32 -20.04 8.10 -11.90
N GLU A 33 -19.62 8.98 -10.99
CA GLU A 33 -20.30 10.26 -10.68
C GLU A 33 -19.65 11.48 -11.36
N TRP A 34 -18.46 11.38 -11.96
CA TRP A 34 -17.76 12.53 -12.57
C TRP A 34 -17.16 12.19 -13.93
N ASP A 35 -18.04 12.00 -14.90
CA ASP A 35 -17.68 11.85 -16.31
C ASP A 35 -17.60 13.22 -16.99
N VAL A 36 -16.73 14.14 -16.53
CA VAL A 36 -16.46 15.38 -17.28
C VAL A 36 -15.04 15.91 -17.04
N ILE A 37 -14.39 16.33 -18.14
CA ILE A 37 -13.24 17.25 -18.26
C ILE A 37 -11.82 16.63 -18.19
N GLY A 38 -11.30 16.26 -19.37
CA GLY A 38 -10.39 17.18 -20.08
C GLY A 38 -8.89 17.21 -19.76
N GLU A 39 -8.35 16.40 -18.86
CA GLU A 39 -6.89 16.36 -18.63
C GLU A 39 -6.30 15.03 -19.09
N ALA A 40 -5.04 15.04 -19.56
CA ALA A 40 -4.28 13.87 -19.96
C ALA A 40 -4.25 12.84 -18.81
N LYS A 41 -5.30 12.02 -18.73
CA LYS A 41 -5.57 11.16 -17.57
C LYS A 41 -4.49 10.08 -17.57
N SER A 42 -3.57 10.20 -16.63
CA SER A 42 -2.70 9.11 -16.22
C SER A 42 -3.55 7.83 -16.08
N SER A 43 -3.05 6.72 -16.63
CA SER A 43 -3.80 5.49 -16.69
C SER A 43 -4.32 5.14 -15.29
N PRO A 44 -5.54 4.57 -15.14
CA PRO A 44 -6.07 4.19 -13.84
C PRO A 44 -5.07 3.38 -13.00
N MET A 45 -4.25 2.54 -13.67
CA MET A 45 -3.18 1.77 -13.04
C MET A 45 -2.05 2.67 -12.51
N SER A 46 -1.60 3.65 -13.29
CA SER A 46 -0.60 4.64 -12.85
C SER A 46 -1.09 5.41 -11.61
N ARG A 47 -2.35 5.88 -11.62
CA ARG A 47 -2.95 6.55 -10.46
C ARG A 47 -3.01 5.66 -9.22
N ALA A 48 -3.37 4.39 -9.40
CA ALA A 48 -3.42 3.43 -8.30
C ALA A 48 -2.02 3.14 -7.71
N LEU A 49 -0.99 3.03 -8.56
CA LEU A 49 0.40 2.86 -8.13
C LEU A 49 0.94 4.10 -7.41
N THR A 50 0.76 5.29 -7.99
CA THR A 50 1.14 6.56 -7.35
C THR A 50 0.45 6.72 -6.01
N GLY A 51 -0.84 6.37 -5.92
CA GLY A 51 -1.58 6.40 -4.66
C GLY A 51 -1.05 5.38 -3.64
N LEU A 52 -0.64 4.18 -4.06
CA LEU A 52 -0.04 3.18 -3.17
C LEU A 52 1.30 3.68 -2.61
N VAL A 53 2.21 4.11 -3.50
CA VAL A 53 3.54 4.62 -3.12
C VAL A 53 3.43 5.86 -2.26
N GLY A 54 2.57 6.82 -2.62
CA GLY A 54 2.35 8.04 -1.84
C GLY A 54 1.80 7.74 -0.45
N THR A 55 0.87 6.79 -0.32
CA THR A 55 0.36 6.38 1.00
C THR A 55 1.44 5.69 1.83
N ALA A 56 2.16 4.74 1.24
CA ALA A 56 3.22 4.02 1.93
C ALA A 56 4.35 4.97 2.38
N GLY A 57 4.76 5.90 1.52
CA GLY A 57 5.77 6.91 1.83
C GLY A 57 5.31 7.88 2.93
N GLY A 58 4.04 8.30 2.92
CA GLY A 58 3.48 9.16 3.97
C GLY A 58 3.43 8.47 5.34
N ILE A 59 3.00 7.19 5.38
CA ILE A 59 3.01 6.37 6.60
C ILE A 59 4.45 6.21 7.10
N TYR A 60 5.38 5.86 6.21
CA TYR A 60 6.78 5.67 6.55
C TYR A 60 7.39 6.92 7.17
N LEU A 61 7.27 8.07 6.51
CA LEU A 61 7.79 9.33 7.03
C LEU A 61 7.18 9.69 8.39
N SER A 62 5.87 9.46 8.55
CA SER A 62 5.18 9.72 9.82
C SER A 62 5.69 8.81 10.94
N LEU A 63 5.95 7.53 10.65
CA LEU A 63 6.50 6.58 11.61
C LEU A 63 7.96 6.89 11.95
N VAL A 64 8.78 7.30 10.98
CA VAL A 64 10.15 7.76 11.21
C VAL A 64 10.16 8.97 12.12
N LEU A 65 9.33 9.99 11.82
CA LEU A 65 9.20 11.17 12.68
C LEU A 65 8.76 10.80 14.10
N MET A 66 7.80 9.89 14.22
CA MET A 66 7.34 9.39 15.52
C MET A 66 8.45 8.64 16.27
N GLN A 67 9.21 7.78 15.57
CA GLN A 67 10.36 7.09 16.13
C GLN A 67 11.40 8.08 16.64
N THR A 68 11.75 9.08 15.83
CA THR A 68 12.71 10.13 16.21
C THR A 68 12.20 10.96 17.39
N PHE A 69 10.92 11.33 17.38
CA PHE A 69 10.32 12.12 18.47
C PHE A 69 10.26 11.36 19.80
N LEU A 70 9.99 10.06 19.76
CA LEU A 70 9.97 9.19 20.95
C LEU A 70 11.36 8.66 21.34
N GLU A 71 12.40 9.02 20.59
CA GLU A 71 13.77 8.53 20.75
C GLU A 71 13.84 6.99 20.79
N LEU A 72 13.04 6.33 19.96
CA LEU A 72 12.99 4.87 19.90
C LEU A 72 14.19 4.32 19.12
N GLU A 73 15.05 3.58 19.83
CA GLU A 73 16.15 2.83 19.24
C GLU A 73 15.66 1.50 18.66
N LEU A 74 15.28 1.52 17.38
CA LEU A 74 14.94 0.33 16.61
C LEU A 74 16.14 -0.12 15.77
N PRO A 75 16.32 -1.43 15.55
CA PRO A 75 17.37 -1.92 14.67
C PRO A 75 17.13 -1.40 13.24
N PRO A 76 18.19 -0.93 12.55
CA PRO A 76 18.06 -0.34 11.21
C PRO A 76 17.58 -1.36 10.17
N ASN A 77 17.85 -2.64 10.41
CA ASN A 77 17.39 -3.73 9.58
C ASN A 77 17.09 -4.97 10.42
N VAL A 78 16.16 -5.76 9.92
CA VAL A 78 15.83 -7.08 10.42
C VAL A 78 16.14 -8.07 9.31
N GLN A 79 16.90 -9.11 9.65
CA GLN A 79 17.21 -10.18 8.70
C GLN A 79 15.96 -11.06 8.55
N MET A 80 15.42 -11.13 7.33
CA MET A 80 14.47 -12.16 6.94
C MET A 80 15.14 -13.08 5.93
N GLY A 81 15.71 -14.18 6.43
CA GLY A 81 16.49 -15.10 5.61
C GLY A 81 17.75 -14.42 5.06
N SER A 82 17.84 -14.25 3.74
CA SER A 82 18.98 -13.64 3.05
C SER A 82 18.80 -12.14 2.77
N ILE A 83 17.67 -11.54 3.15
CA ILE A 83 17.36 -10.14 2.86
C ILE A 83 17.34 -9.35 4.17
N ALA A 84 18.07 -8.24 4.20
CA ALA A 84 17.97 -7.24 5.24
C ALA A 84 16.82 -6.29 4.89
N LEU A 85 15.77 -6.27 5.71
CA LEU A 85 14.60 -5.42 5.53
C LEU A 85 14.57 -4.35 6.60
N GLU A 86 14.29 -3.13 6.20
CA GLU A 86 14.02 -2.05 7.14
C GLU A 86 12.61 -2.22 7.72
N PRO A 87 12.45 -2.43 9.05
CA PRO A 87 11.18 -2.83 9.62
C PRO A 87 10.07 -1.78 9.45
N LEU A 88 10.39 -0.49 9.53
CA LEU A 88 9.44 0.60 9.36
C LEU A 88 8.94 0.71 7.92
N ALA A 89 9.83 0.59 6.93
CA ALA A 89 9.45 0.54 5.53
C ALA A 89 8.54 -0.66 5.22
N ALA A 90 8.89 -1.85 5.73
CA ALA A 90 8.09 -3.06 5.57
C ALA A 90 6.68 -2.91 6.17
N ALA A 91 6.58 -2.37 7.39
CA ALA A 91 5.31 -2.09 8.05
C ALA A 91 4.46 -1.08 7.26
N SER A 92 5.08 -0.01 6.78
CA SER A 92 4.41 1.05 6.02
C SER A 92 3.79 0.54 4.73
N ILE A 93 4.54 -0.28 3.98
CA ILE A 93 4.05 -0.94 2.76
C ILE A 93 2.92 -1.91 3.11
N ALA A 94 3.07 -2.73 4.16
CA ALA A 94 2.03 -3.68 4.57
C ALA A 94 0.71 -2.96 4.91
N ILE A 95 0.77 -1.88 5.69
CA ILE A 95 -0.41 -1.07 6.03
C ILE A 95 -1.03 -0.45 4.77
N ALA A 96 -0.21 0.13 3.88
CA ALA A 96 -0.69 0.72 2.63
C ALA A 96 -1.35 -0.31 1.70
N LEU A 97 -0.82 -1.54 1.66
CA LEU A 97 -1.41 -2.64 0.90
C LEU A 97 -2.77 -3.08 1.48
N LEU A 98 -2.91 -3.09 2.81
CA LEU A 98 -4.13 -3.47 3.53
C LEU A 98 -5.24 -2.39 3.47
N GLN A 99 -4.87 -1.12 3.37
CA GLN A 99 -5.78 0.03 3.35
C GLN A 99 -7.02 -0.13 2.43
N PRO A 100 -6.90 -0.48 1.13
CA PRO A 100 -8.06 -0.59 0.24
C PRO A 100 -9.07 -1.66 0.68
N PHE A 101 -8.60 -2.75 1.29
CA PHE A 101 -9.47 -3.80 1.80
C PHE A 101 -10.25 -3.31 3.03
N ALA A 102 -9.58 -2.62 3.96
CA ALA A 102 -10.23 -2.01 5.11
C ALA A 102 -11.33 -1.01 4.69
N MET A 103 -11.05 -0.16 3.69
CA MET A 103 -12.05 0.76 3.13
C MET A 103 -13.25 0.02 2.52
N ARG A 104 -13.01 -1.10 1.81
CA ARG A 104 -14.09 -1.93 1.27
C ARG A 104 -14.97 -2.50 2.39
N PHE A 105 -14.40 -3.06 3.46
CA PHE A 105 -15.18 -3.58 4.59
C PHE A 105 -16.01 -2.49 5.27
N VAL A 106 -15.43 -1.32 5.52
CA VAL A 106 -16.16 -0.18 6.12
C VAL A 106 -17.32 0.25 5.21
N SER A 107 -17.12 0.31 3.90
CA SER A 107 -18.17 0.70 2.95
C SER A 107 -19.33 -0.31 2.92
N LEU A 108 -19.04 -1.61 3.10
CA LEU A 108 -20.06 -2.66 3.17
C LEU A 108 -20.84 -2.59 4.49
N ALA A 109 -20.14 -2.35 5.61
CA ALA A 109 -20.77 -2.19 6.92
C ALA A 109 -21.72 -0.99 6.96
N ARG A 110 -21.36 0.14 6.32
CA ARG A 110 -22.22 1.33 6.23
C ARG A 110 -23.45 1.14 5.33
N ARG A 111 -23.44 0.21 4.38
CA ARG A 111 -24.60 -0.09 3.51
C ARG A 111 -25.65 -0.98 4.17
N ARG A 112 -25.34 -1.60 5.32
CA ARG A 112 -26.25 -2.45 6.10
C ARG A 112 -26.96 -1.72 7.25
N ARG A 113 -26.54 -0.49 7.56
CA ARG A 113 -27.23 0.42 8.47
C ARG A 113 -28.06 1.40 7.65
#